data_AF-A0A7N2LTH0-F1
#
_entry.id   AF-A0A7N2LTH0-F1
#
_cell.length_a   1.000
_cell.length_b   1.000
_cell.length_c   1.000
_cell.angle_alpha   90.00
_cell.angle_beta   90.00
_cell.angle_gamma   90.00
#
_symmetry.space_group_name_H-M   'P 1'
#
loop_
_entity.id
_entity.type
_entity.pdbx_description
1 polymer ?
#
loop_
_entity_poly.entity_id
_entity_poly.type
_entity_poly.pdbx_seq_one_letter_code
_entity_poly.pdbx_strand_id
1 'polypeptide(L)'
;MYLWLLPLRGFSINASVTSSTEDRKSKTVILMEKGKMYLHLNMFSEKIPIMVVMKAMGMESDQEVVQMVGRDPRYSAVLLPSIELFLYSANKEAYVSEVLSPPMGDNDRVWSLSFFRDFNDWGLAASYSLLQFIQIRIPRGDGCDRLRWGLNGSGKFDIRSFFVDVYASAVWDRLGHARLPQTLPRQGIGLVRRRFQQIECANKGIFTKQQALEYLDPKAKRTYASASEKGALPVLRDMFLANVPVRQGSFRAKCIYVAVMLRRVIDAFLNKDTMDDKDYVGNKRLELSGQLISLLFEDLFKTMIDNVKKKMDEIMGKPSRSSRFDPAPYLCGDSITNGLERTLSTGNFNVKRFRMDRKGMTQVLARLSFIAAMGHMTRISPQFEKSRKVSGPRALQPSQWGMLCPCDTPEGEACGLVKNLALMTHVTTDEEEGPLISLAK
;
A
#
# COMPACT_ATOMS: atom_id res chain seq x y z
N MET A 1 24.29 29.95 4.29
CA MET A 1 22.82 30.01 4.39
C MET A 1 22.29 28.58 4.34
N TYR A 2 22.18 27.91 5.49
CA TYR A 2 21.77 26.50 5.59
C TYR A 2 20.32 26.43 6.05
N LEU A 3 19.42 25.99 5.17
CA LEU A 3 18.03 25.72 5.52
C LEU A 3 17.90 24.21 5.78
N TRP A 4 17.86 23.83 7.06
CA TRP A 4 17.63 22.47 7.49
C TRP A 4 16.16 22.08 7.26
N LEU A 5 15.93 21.14 6.35
CA LEU A 5 14.64 20.46 6.15
C LEU A 5 14.43 19.42 7.27
N LEU A 6 13.53 19.71 8.20
CA LEU A 6 12.96 18.71 9.10
C LEU A 6 11.71 18.12 8.44
N PRO A 7 11.55 16.77 8.33
CA PRO A 7 10.26 16.20 8.02
C PRO A 7 9.40 16.24 9.28
N LEU A 8 8.48 17.21 9.32
CA LEU A 8 7.45 17.35 10.35
C LEU A 8 6.30 16.35 10.14
N ARG A 9 5.93 15.67 11.23
CA ARG A 9 4.60 15.13 11.59
C ARG A 9 4.00 14.01 10.71
N GLY A 10 3.85 12.82 11.30
CA GLY A 10 2.59 12.06 11.34
C GLY A 10 1.78 11.75 10.06
N PHE A 11 2.30 11.95 8.86
CA PHE A 11 1.59 11.62 7.62
C PHE A 11 1.76 10.14 7.30
N SER A 12 0.67 9.36 7.40
CA SER A 12 0.59 8.05 6.78
C SER A 12 0.32 8.23 5.28
N ILE A 13 1.36 8.06 4.47
CA ILE A 13 1.22 8.06 3.01
C ILE A 13 0.86 6.64 2.58
N ASN A 14 -0.16 6.52 1.73
CA ASN A 14 -0.54 5.24 1.16
C ASN A 14 -0.73 5.32 -0.35
N ALA A 15 -0.35 4.24 -1.03
CA ALA A 15 -0.76 3.96 -2.39
C ALA A 15 -1.73 2.79 -2.34
N SER A 16 -2.90 2.94 -2.97
CA SER A 16 -3.88 1.86 -3.06
C SER A 16 -4.26 1.59 -4.49
N VAL A 17 -4.28 0.31 -4.86
CA VAL A 17 -4.75 -0.18 -6.15
C VAL A 17 -5.90 -1.12 -5.89
N THR A 18 -7.04 -0.86 -6.52
CA THR A 18 -8.17 -1.78 -6.55
C THR A 18 -8.09 -2.55 -7.84
N SER A 19 -7.88 -3.85 -7.75
CA SER A 19 -7.82 -4.76 -8.89
C SER A 19 -9.15 -5.50 -8.97
N SER A 20 -9.77 -5.49 -10.14
CA SER A 20 -10.97 -6.28 -10.44
C SER A 20 -10.71 -7.16 -11.64
N THR A 21 -10.98 -8.44 -11.49
CA THR A 21 -11.13 -9.43 -12.56
C THR A 21 -12.55 -9.96 -12.54
N GLU A 22 -12.95 -10.71 -13.58
CA GLU A 22 -14.30 -11.32 -13.68
C GLU A 22 -14.70 -12.11 -12.42
N ASP A 23 -13.72 -12.71 -11.74
CA ASP A 23 -13.96 -13.54 -10.57
C ASP A 23 -13.69 -12.86 -9.23
N ARG A 24 -12.81 -11.85 -9.19
CA ARG A 24 -12.23 -11.39 -7.93
C ARG A 24 -12.07 -9.88 -7.91
N LYS A 25 -12.36 -9.29 -6.76
CA LYS A 25 -12.03 -7.91 -6.45
C LYS A 25 -11.10 -7.88 -5.24
N SER A 26 -9.93 -7.28 -5.40
CA SER A 26 -8.97 -7.11 -4.32
C SER A 26 -8.52 -5.66 -4.24
N LYS A 27 -8.23 -5.21 -3.02
CA LYS A 27 -7.65 -3.89 -2.78
C LYS A 27 -6.31 -4.08 -2.10
N THR A 28 -5.26 -3.68 -2.81
CA THR A 28 -3.89 -3.73 -2.35
C THR A 28 -3.51 -2.34 -1.85
N VAL A 29 -2.97 -2.24 -0.63
CA VAL A 29 -2.53 -0.97 -0.06
C VAL A 29 -1.08 -1.08 0.38
N ILE A 30 -0.22 -0.23 -0.16
CA ILE A 30 1.14 -0.01 0.34
C ILE A 30 1.09 1.22 1.23
N LEU A 31 1.58 1.11 2.45
CA LEU A 31 1.54 2.16 3.45
C LEU A 31 2.94 2.45 3.99
N MET A 32 3.22 3.73 4.21
CA MET A 32 4.42 4.18 4.90
C MET A 32 4.08 4.57 6.34
N GLU A 33 4.68 3.88 7.31
CA GLU A 33 4.53 4.15 8.74
C GLU A 33 5.89 4.20 9.42
N LYS A 34 6.17 5.30 10.13
CA LYS A 34 7.43 5.51 10.89
C LYS A 34 8.71 5.28 10.05
N GLY A 35 8.69 5.68 8.78
CA GLY A 35 9.83 5.52 7.86
C GLY A 35 9.97 4.12 7.25
N LYS A 36 9.00 3.23 7.46
CA LYS A 36 8.97 1.88 6.88
C LYS A 36 7.80 1.68 5.95
N MET A 37 7.95 0.76 5.00
CA MET A 37 6.91 0.42 4.06
C MET A 37 6.33 -0.97 4.31
N TYR A 38 5.00 -1.03 4.34
CA TYR A 38 4.25 -2.25 4.54
C TYR A 38 3.21 -2.46 3.45
N LEU A 39 2.99 -3.73 3.12
CA LEU A 39 1.82 -4.20 2.41
C LEU A 39 0.68 -4.47 3.40
N HIS A 40 -0.47 -3.88 3.15
CA HIS A 40 -1.74 -4.23 3.76
C HIS A 40 -2.69 -4.82 2.73
N LEU A 41 -3.09 -6.06 2.98
CA LEU A 41 -4.05 -6.81 2.17
C LEU A 41 -5.00 -7.53 3.12
N ASN A 42 -6.30 -7.50 2.84
CA ASN A 42 -7.32 -8.10 3.71
C ASN A 42 -7.12 -9.62 3.93
N MET A 43 -6.45 -10.28 2.99
CA MET A 43 -6.13 -11.71 3.06
C MET A 43 -4.99 -12.03 4.04
N PHE A 44 -4.27 -11.03 4.55
CA PHE A 44 -3.29 -11.22 5.61
C PHE A 44 -3.85 -10.73 6.96
N SER A 45 -3.47 -11.38 8.05
CA SER A 45 -3.87 -11.00 9.41
C SER A 45 -3.24 -9.68 9.86
N GLU A 46 -2.02 -9.40 9.41
CA GLU A 46 -1.24 -8.23 9.78
C GLU A 46 -0.57 -7.56 8.57
N LYS A 47 0.01 -6.38 8.79
CA LYS A 47 0.77 -5.64 7.79
C LYS A 47 2.12 -6.33 7.57
N ILE A 48 2.49 -6.58 6.32
CA ILE A 48 3.70 -7.31 5.96
C ILE A 48 4.75 -6.34 5.44
N PRO A 49 6.02 -6.42 5.85
CA PRO A 49 7.08 -5.56 5.32
C PRO A 49 7.25 -5.78 3.82
N ILE A 50 7.36 -4.70 3.05
CA ILE A 50 7.34 -4.82 1.58
C ILE A 50 8.48 -5.67 1.02
N MET A 51 9.66 -5.61 1.64
CA MET A 51 10.83 -6.39 1.21
C MET A 51 10.60 -7.89 1.34
N VAL A 52 9.84 -8.35 2.34
CA VAL A 52 9.47 -9.76 2.49
C VAL A 52 8.56 -10.19 1.34
N VAL A 53 7.63 -9.33 0.92
CA VAL A 53 6.73 -9.61 -0.23
C VAL A 53 7.54 -9.70 -1.52
N MET A 54 8.50 -8.79 -1.72
CA MET A 54 9.38 -8.81 -2.90
C MET A 54 10.22 -10.08 -2.97
N LYS A 55 10.81 -10.51 -1.84
CA LYS A 55 11.55 -11.79 -1.75
C LYS A 55 10.66 -13.00 -1.98
N ALA A 56 9.43 -13.02 -1.44
CA ALA A 56 8.46 -14.10 -1.68
C ALA A 56 8.04 -14.22 -3.16
N MET A 57 8.04 -13.12 -3.89
CA MET A 57 7.83 -13.10 -5.36
C MET A 57 9.08 -13.49 -6.16
N GLY A 58 10.23 -13.73 -5.52
CA GLY A 58 11.47 -14.16 -6.15
C GLY A 58 12.49 -13.05 -6.41
N MET A 59 12.31 -11.85 -5.85
CA MET A 59 13.32 -10.78 -5.86
C MET A 59 14.20 -10.92 -4.62
N GLU A 60 15.21 -11.78 -4.69
CA GLU A 60 16.09 -12.08 -3.55
C GLU A 60 17.13 -10.97 -3.33
N SER A 61 17.55 -10.29 -4.40
CA SER A 61 18.51 -9.17 -4.33
C SER A 61 17.82 -7.86 -3.94
N ASP A 62 18.16 -7.35 -2.76
CA ASP A 62 17.69 -6.03 -2.31
C ASP A 62 18.16 -4.91 -3.25
N GLN A 63 19.34 -5.07 -3.86
CA GLN A 63 19.87 -4.14 -4.86
C GLN A 63 18.96 -4.05 -6.08
N GLU A 64 18.45 -5.18 -6.56
CA GLU A 64 17.53 -5.20 -7.70
C GLU A 64 16.23 -4.48 -7.36
N VAL A 65 15.71 -4.67 -6.14
CA VAL A 65 14.50 -3.96 -5.67
C VAL A 65 14.70 -2.45 -5.67
N VAL A 66 15.83 -1.96 -5.16
CA VAL A 66 16.16 -0.52 -5.15
C VAL A 66 16.28 0.02 -6.58
N GLN A 67 17.01 -0.69 -7.45
CA GLN A 67 17.21 -0.28 -8.83
C GLN A 67 15.90 -0.23 -9.64
N MET A 68 14.95 -1.13 -9.35
CA MET A 68 13.62 -1.11 -9.95
C MET A 68 12.79 0.10 -9.51
N VAL A 69 12.96 0.57 -8.26
CA VAL A 69 12.28 1.77 -7.76
C VAL A 69 12.84 3.03 -8.43
N GLY A 70 14.16 3.12 -8.57
CA GLY A 70 14.79 4.17 -9.36
C GLY A 70 16.30 4.30 -9.14
N ARG A 71 16.95 5.06 -10.02
CA ARG A 71 18.40 5.34 -9.96
C ARG A 71 18.77 6.54 -9.09
N ASP A 72 17.78 7.35 -8.69
CA ASP A 72 18.03 8.52 -7.86
C ASP A 72 18.42 8.08 -6.43
N PRO A 73 19.55 8.57 -5.88
CA PRO A 73 19.98 8.26 -4.52
C PRO A 73 18.96 8.61 -3.42
N ARG A 74 18.01 9.50 -3.70
CA ARG A 74 16.93 9.84 -2.75
C ARG A 74 15.98 8.67 -2.52
N TYR A 75 15.75 7.82 -3.53
CA TYR A 75 14.91 6.64 -3.39
C TYR A 75 15.57 5.58 -2.50
N SER A 76 16.87 5.35 -2.71
CA SER A 76 17.62 4.45 -1.84
C SER A 76 17.63 4.97 -0.42
N ALA A 77 17.86 6.29 -0.20
CA ALA A 77 17.85 6.94 1.10
C ALA A 77 16.56 6.69 1.92
N VAL A 78 15.39 6.78 1.29
CA VAL A 78 14.09 6.55 1.96
C VAL A 78 13.84 5.06 2.21
N LEU A 79 14.37 4.18 1.35
CA LEU A 79 14.29 2.73 1.54
C LEU A 79 15.37 2.19 2.49
N LEU A 80 16.37 2.98 2.87
CA LEU A 80 17.46 2.58 3.78
C LEU A 80 16.99 1.91 5.07
N PRO A 81 15.97 2.41 5.80
CA PRO A 81 15.46 1.75 7.01
C PRO A 81 14.75 0.42 6.72
N SER A 82 14.59 0.06 5.45
CA SER A 82 14.02 -1.21 5.01
C SER A 82 15.08 -2.13 4.37
N ILE A 83 16.34 -1.69 4.22
CA ILE A 83 17.42 -2.39 3.48
C ILE A 83 18.66 -2.63 4.34
N GLU A 84 19.42 -3.67 4.00
CA GLU A 84 20.56 -4.26 4.71
C GLU A 84 21.88 -3.45 4.82
N LEU A 85 21.89 -2.12 4.95
CA LEU A 85 23.20 -1.42 5.02
C LEU A 85 23.98 -1.65 6.34
N PHE A 86 23.30 -1.95 7.45
CA PHE A 86 23.95 -2.28 8.73
C PHE A 86 24.55 -3.70 8.78
N LEU A 87 24.29 -4.57 7.80
CA LEU A 87 24.91 -5.90 7.79
C LEU A 87 26.40 -5.86 7.40
N TYR A 88 26.88 -4.79 6.77
CA TYR A 88 28.20 -4.75 6.14
C TYR A 88 29.34 -4.28 7.05
N SER A 89 29.08 -3.72 8.24
CA SER A 89 30.16 -3.44 9.18
C SER A 89 30.68 -4.75 9.78
N ALA A 90 32.00 -4.98 9.72
CA ALA A 90 32.62 -6.11 10.41
C ALA A 90 32.66 -5.89 11.93
N ASN A 91 32.72 -4.61 12.33
CA ASN A 91 32.89 -4.16 13.70
C ASN A 91 31.55 -3.83 14.37
N LYS A 92 30.60 -4.78 14.39
CA LYS A 92 29.24 -4.56 14.98
C LYS A 92 29.25 -4.38 16.50
N GLU A 93 30.27 -4.92 17.17
CA GLU A 93 30.41 -4.93 18.63
C GLU A 93 31.75 -4.33 19.09
N ALA A 94 32.44 -3.58 18.23
CA ALA A 94 33.76 -3.02 18.56
C ALA A 94 33.66 -1.73 19.39
N TYR A 95 34.59 -1.55 20.33
CA TYR A 95 34.73 -0.32 21.11
C TYR A 95 35.39 0.80 20.29
N VAL A 96 35.18 2.07 20.67
CA VAL A 96 35.81 3.19 19.93
C VAL A 96 37.33 3.08 19.95
N SER A 97 37.90 2.60 21.06
CA SER A 97 39.33 2.33 21.20
C SER A 97 39.86 1.23 20.27
N GLU A 98 39.01 0.33 19.78
CA GLU A 98 39.41 -0.76 18.87
C GLU A 98 39.37 -0.35 17.40
N VAL A 99 38.64 0.72 17.10
CA VAL A 99 38.36 1.18 15.73
C VAL A 99 38.97 2.56 15.46
N LEU A 100 39.54 3.21 16.48
CA LEU A 100 40.26 4.48 16.35
C LEU A 100 41.76 4.23 16.47
N SER A 101 42.54 4.68 15.50
CA SER A 101 44.00 4.54 15.55
C SER A 101 44.59 5.34 16.72
N PRO A 102 45.56 4.78 17.47
CA PRO A 102 46.30 5.54 18.46
C PRO A 102 47.06 6.70 17.79
N PRO A 103 47.23 7.85 18.46
CA PRO A 103 47.97 8.98 17.89
C PRO A 103 49.46 8.59 17.71
N MET A 104 49.90 8.46 16.46
CA MET A 104 51.31 8.30 16.10
C MET A 104 51.85 9.66 15.60
N GLY A 105 52.54 10.40 16.47
CA GLY A 105 53.18 11.66 16.10
C GLY A 105 52.21 12.81 15.76
N ASP A 106 52.65 13.72 14.88
CA ASP A 106 51.96 14.98 14.53
C ASP A 106 50.76 14.78 13.56
N ASN A 107 49.99 13.70 13.72
CA ASN A 107 48.87 13.41 12.82
C ASN A 107 47.59 12.94 13.53
N ASP A 108 46.48 13.40 12.96
CA ASP A 108 45.10 13.21 13.41
C ASP A 108 44.75 11.74 13.69
N ARG A 109 43.89 11.51 14.68
CA ARG A 109 43.31 10.19 14.96
C ARG A 109 42.39 9.80 13.81
N VAL A 110 42.59 8.62 13.23
CA VAL A 110 41.82 8.15 12.07
C VAL A 110 40.98 6.92 12.45
N TRP A 111 39.76 6.85 11.94
CA TRP A 111 38.91 5.68 12.10
C TRP A 111 39.36 4.53 11.19
N SER A 112 39.74 3.40 11.79
CA SER A 112 40.08 2.14 11.15
C SER A 112 38.87 1.20 11.12
N LEU A 113 37.85 1.54 10.32
CA LEU A 113 36.64 0.76 10.13
C LEU A 113 36.86 -0.33 9.08
N SER A 114 36.50 -1.58 9.40
CA SER A 114 36.48 -2.70 8.44
C SER A 114 35.06 -3.05 8.03
N PHE A 115 34.89 -3.35 6.74
CA PHE A 115 33.62 -3.77 6.15
C PHE A 115 33.79 -5.17 5.55
N PHE A 116 32.74 -6.00 5.62
CA PHE A 116 32.78 -7.40 5.14
C PHE A 116 32.92 -7.53 3.60
N ARG A 117 32.82 -6.43 2.86
CA ARG A 117 33.01 -6.33 1.41
C ARG A 117 33.20 -4.87 1.00
N ASP A 118 33.62 -4.66 -0.24
CA ASP A 118 33.70 -3.32 -0.85
C ASP A 118 32.33 -2.66 -1.01
N PHE A 119 32.30 -1.32 -1.01
CA PHE A 119 31.09 -0.53 -1.23
C PHE A 119 30.77 -0.44 -2.72
N ASN A 120 29.57 -0.85 -3.11
CA ASN A 120 29.00 -0.50 -4.41
C ASN A 120 28.61 0.99 -4.42
N ASP A 121 28.57 1.63 -5.60
CA ASP A 121 28.31 3.08 -5.78
C ASP A 121 27.10 3.62 -4.98
N TRP A 122 26.05 2.82 -4.82
CA TRP A 122 24.83 3.21 -4.08
C TRP A 122 24.99 3.17 -2.55
N GLY A 123 25.89 2.33 -2.04
CA GLY A 123 26.25 2.27 -0.62
C GLY A 123 27.21 3.37 -0.22
N LEU A 124 27.91 3.95 -1.21
CA LEU A 124 28.95 4.96 -1.04
C LEU A 124 28.42 6.26 -0.43
N ALA A 125 27.21 6.70 -0.79
CA ALA A 125 26.61 7.92 -0.24
C ALA A 125 26.22 7.77 1.24
N ALA A 126 25.70 6.59 1.61
CA ALA A 126 25.33 6.28 2.99
C ALA A 126 26.58 6.04 3.86
N SER A 127 27.58 5.33 3.33
CA SER A 127 28.86 5.14 4.01
C SER A 127 29.63 6.46 4.14
N TYR A 128 29.63 7.32 3.12
CA TYR A 128 30.21 8.66 3.20
C TYR A 128 29.54 9.51 4.27
N SER A 129 28.21 9.52 4.33
CA SER A 129 27.46 10.25 5.36
C SER A 129 27.78 9.74 6.77
N LEU A 130 27.92 8.42 6.94
CA LEU A 130 28.35 7.80 8.19
C LEU A 130 29.81 8.20 8.53
N LEU A 131 30.74 8.04 7.59
CA LEU A 131 32.16 8.35 7.80
C LEU A 131 32.36 9.84 8.10
N GLN A 132 31.68 10.73 7.39
CA GLN A 132 31.70 12.17 7.66
C GLN A 132 31.13 12.49 9.06
N PHE A 133 30.02 11.84 9.44
CA PHE A 133 29.43 12.00 10.77
C PHE A 133 30.40 11.57 11.89
N ILE A 134 31.08 10.44 11.72
CA ILE A 134 32.01 9.90 12.71
C ILE A 134 33.33 10.71 12.71
N GLN A 135 33.80 11.17 11.54
CA GLN A 135 35.00 12.00 11.40
C GLN A 135 34.87 13.34 12.14
N ILE A 136 33.71 13.98 12.09
CA ILE A 136 33.43 15.23 12.83
C ILE A 136 33.43 15.00 14.36
N ARG A 137 33.38 13.73 14.82
CA ARG A 137 33.22 13.35 16.23
C ARG A 137 34.39 12.52 16.77
N ILE A 138 35.60 12.75 16.28
CA ILE A 138 36.82 12.13 16.83
C ILE A 138 36.96 12.51 18.32
N PRO A 139 37.00 11.54 19.25
CA PRO A 139 37.25 11.81 20.66
C PRO A 139 38.64 12.40 20.86
N ARG A 140 38.73 13.49 21.64
CA ARG A 140 39.99 14.21 21.92
C ARG A 140 40.85 13.63 23.05
N GLY A 141 40.47 12.50 23.66
CA GLY A 141 41.19 11.92 24.79
C GLY A 141 41.37 10.39 24.69
N ASP A 142 42.40 9.85 25.31
CA ASP A 142 42.76 8.41 25.33
C ASP A 142 42.11 7.61 26.47
N GLY A 143 40.96 8.06 26.95
CA GLY A 143 40.25 7.32 28.00
C GLY A 143 39.46 6.15 27.44
N CYS A 144 39.29 5.09 28.24
CA CYS A 144 38.27 4.06 27.98
C CYS A 144 36.90 4.71 27.73
N ASP A 145 36.06 4.08 26.92
CA ASP A 145 34.68 4.53 26.62
C ASP A 145 33.92 4.85 27.91
N ARG A 146 33.82 6.15 28.24
CA ARG A 146 33.19 6.68 29.45
C ARG A 146 32.30 7.85 29.07
N LEU A 147 31.07 7.86 29.59
CA LEU A 147 30.20 9.04 29.55
C LEU A 147 30.86 10.16 30.36
N ARG A 148 31.25 11.26 29.70
CA ARG A 148 31.73 12.49 30.36
C ARG A 148 30.63 13.54 30.28
N TRP A 149 30.23 14.07 31.43
CA TRP A 149 29.35 15.23 31.54
C TRP A 149 30.20 16.49 31.62
N GLY A 150 29.81 17.54 30.90
CA GLY A 150 30.49 18.83 30.99
C GLY A 150 30.16 19.48 32.32
N LEU A 151 31.10 19.46 33.27
CA LEU A 151 30.97 20.28 34.48
C LEU A 151 31.01 21.76 34.05
N ASN A 152 30.18 22.58 34.68
CA ASN A 152 30.32 24.04 34.61
C ASN A 152 31.72 24.46 35.13
N GLY A 153 32.16 25.68 34.80
CA GLY A 153 33.49 26.20 35.18
C GLY A 153 33.78 26.24 36.69
N SER A 154 32.81 25.91 37.54
CA SER A 154 32.94 25.77 38.99
C SER A 154 33.12 24.33 39.48
N GLY A 155 33.14 23.34 38.57
CA GLY A 155 33.38 21.93 38.90
C GLY A 155 32.27 21.25 39.70
N LYS A 156 31.07 21.86 39.81
CA LYS A 156 29.94 21.32 40.58
C LYS A 156 28.73 21.07 39.69
N PHE A 157 28.19 19.85 39.77
CA PHE A 157 26.98 19.46 39.07
C PHE A 157 25.79 20.29 39.53
N ASP A 158 25.19 21.08 38.63
CA ASP A 158 23.97 21.84 38.91
C ASP A 158 22.83 21.40 37.97
N ILE A 159 21.58 21.60 38.41
CA ILE A 159 20.38 21.20 37.66
C ILE A 159 20.30 21.92 36.29
N ARG A 160 20.89 23.11 36.14
CA ARG A 160 20.93 23.82 34.85
C ARG A 160 21.90 23.16 33.86
N SER A 161 23.04 22.65 34.32
CA SER A 161 23.99 21.86 33.51
C SER A 161 23.37 20.53 33.04
N PHE A 162 22.54 19.91 33.89
CA PHE A 162 21.70 18.77 33.49
C PHE A 162 20.68 19.16 32.42
N PHE A 163 19.98 20.29 32.57
CA PHE A 163 18.97 20.72 31.60
C PHE A 163 19.54 21.21 30.27
N VAL A 164 20.75 21.78 30.22
CA VAL A 164 21.39 22.21 28.96
C VAL A 164 21.82 21.01 28.11
N ASP A 165 22.38 19.97 28.73
CA ASP A 165 22.69 18.70 28.05
C ASP A 165 21.41 17.92 27.70
N VAL A 166 20.38 17.98 28.54
CA VAL A 166 19.05 17.43 28.22
C VAL A 166 18.34 18.23 27.12
N TYR A 167 18.62 19.53 26.94
CA TYR A 167 18.10 20.33 25.82
C TYR A 167 18.84 20.04 24.50
N ALA A 168 20.15 19.77 24.54
CA ALA A 168 20.87 19.18 23.41
C ALA A 168 20.32 17.76 23.09
N SER A 169 19.83 17.06 24.10
CA SER A 169 19.04 15.83 24.01
C SER A 169 17.54 16.06 23.74
N ALA A 170 16.98 17.28 23.75
CA ALA A 170 15.51 17.50 23.71
C ALA A 170 14.89 17.28 22.32
N VAL A 171 15.71 16.93 21.33
CA VAL A 171 15.28 16.29 20.08
C VAL A 171 14.84 14.83 20.33
N TRP A 172 15.11 14.25 21.50
CA TRP A 172 14.91 12.83 21.82
C TRP A 172 13.72 12.52 22.73
N ASP A 173 13.18 13.48 23.49
CA ASP A 173 12.15 13.23 24.52
C ASP A 173 10.68 13.32 24.05
N ARG A 174 10.41 13.12 22.74
CA ARG A 174 9.03 13.11 22.22
C ARG A 174 8.37 11.72 22.12
N LEU A 175 8.73 10.75 22.97
CA LEU A 175 7.94 9.53 23.17
C LEU A 175 8.13 8.95 24.60
N GLY A 176 7.30 9.40 25.56
CA GLY A 176 6.70 8.54 26.59
C GLY A 176 7.40 8.33 27.94
N HIS A 177 6.92 9.06 28.96
CA HIS A 177 6.70 8.71 30.38
C HIS A 177 7.50 7.57 31.09
N ALA A 178 8.35 8.02 32.02
CA ALA A 178 8.65 7.55 33.39
C ALA A 178 8.38 6.10 33.87
N ARG A 179 9.46 5.40 34.27
CA ARG A 179 9.78 4.94 35.65
C ARG A 179 11.24 4.41 35.73
N LEU A 180 11.99 4.87 36.72
CA LEU A 180 13.24 4.30 37.26
C LEU A 180 13.03 4.20 38.80
N PRO A 181 13.78 3.41 39.62
CA PRO A 181 15.09 2.74 39.43
C PRO A 181 15.06 1.23 39.91
N GLN A 182 16.10 0.39 40.02
CA GLN A 182 17.47 0.50 40.57
C GLN A 182 18.41 -0.65 40.07
N THR A 183 19.72 -0.39 40.14
CA THR A 183 20.88 -1.32 40.11
C THR A 183 21.59 -1.62 38.76
N LEU A 184 22.65 -0.80 38.51
CA LEU A 184 24.02 -1.14 38.04
C LEU A 184 24.28 -1.87 36.69
N PRO A 185 25.51 -1.80 36.13
CA PRO A 185 25.85 -0.96 34.99
C PRO A 185 26.02 -1.78 33.69
N ARG A 186 25.29 -1.41 32.64
CA ARG A 186 25.61 -1.77 31.27
C ARG A 186 25.22 -0.61 30.39
N GLN A 187 26.16 0.25 30.00
CA GLN A 187 25.94 1.12 28.83
C GLN A 187 27.18 1.92 28.42
N GLY A 188 27.70 1.55 27.25
CA GLY A 188 28.54 2.36 26.38
C GLY A 188 28.17 2.26 24.89
N ILE A 189 27.12 1.53 24.50
CA ILE A 189 26.63 1.42 23.09
C ILE A 189 25.09 1.53 23.02
N GLY A 190 24.40 1.71 24.16
CA GLY A 190 22.93 1.68 24.25
C GLY A 190 22.18 2.77 23.47
N LEU A 191 22.79 3.93 23.24
CA LEU A 191 22.17 5.03 22.48
C LEU A 191 22.28 4.86 20.95
N VAL A 192 23.34 4.20 20.46
CA VAL A 192 23.45 3.83 19.04
C VAL A 192 22.66 2.55 18.76
N ARG A 193 22.62 1.60 19.71
CA ARG A 193 21.81 0.38 19.65
C ARG A 193 20.30 0.64 19.48
N ARG A 194 19.78 1.74 20.04
CA ARG A 194 18.34 2.07 19.96
C ARG A 194 17.95 2.92 18.74
N ARG A 195 18.90 3.49 17.98
CA ARG A 195 18.58 4.32 16.80
C ARG A 195 18.83 3.69 15.44
N PHE A 196 19.59 2.60 15.34
CA PHE A 196 19.90 1.93 14.07
C PHE A 196 19.27 0.55 13.91
N GLN A 197 18.30 0.20 14.76
CA GLN A 197 17.39 -0.90 14.44
C GLN A 197 16.46 -0.43 13.35
N GLN A 198 16.70 -0.90 12.12
CA GLN A 198 15.68 -1.49 11.26
C GLN A 198 16.32 -2.05 9.99
N ILE A 199 16.64 -3.35 10.04
CA ILE A 199 16.69 -4.20 8.86
C ILE A 199 15.64 -5.28 9.11
N GLU A 200 14.47 -5.13 8.51
CA GLU A 200 13.33 -5.95 8.92
C GLU A 200 13.40 -7.40 8.41
N CYS A 201 14.03 -7.64 7.25
CA CYS A 201 14.25 -8.99 6.71
C CYS A 201 15.37 -9.73 7.45
N ALA A 202 16.54 -9.10 7.62
CA ALA A 202 17.68 -9.73 8.30
C ALA A 202 17.41 -10.01 9.78
N ASN A 203 16.73 -9.11 10.50
CA ASN A 203 16.32 -9.36 11.90
C ASN A 203 15.38 -10.56 12.02
N LYS A 204 14.69 -10.92 10.94
CA LYS A 204 13.78 -12.08 10.87
C LYS A 204 14.42 -13.29 10.18
N GLY A 205 15.69 -13.19 9.77
CA GLY A 205 16.42 -14.26 9.08
C GLY A 205 15.90 -14.60 7.68
N ILE A 206 15.30 -13.64 6.96
CA ILE A 206 14.66 -13.87 5.66
C ILE A 206 15.56 -13.39 4.52
N PHE A 207 16.16 -14.34 3.80
CA PHE A 207 17.06 -14.05 2.68
C PHE A 207 16.58 -14.69 1.37
N THR A 208 15.99 -15.88 1.43
CA THR A 208 15.55 -16.64 0.25
C THR A 208 14.04 -16.52 0.02
N LYS A 209 13.61 -16.85 -1.19
CA LYS A 209 12.18 -16.95 -1.53
C LYS A 209 11.43 -17.93 -0.62
N GLN A 210 12.03 -19.08 -0.32
CA GLN A 210 11.40 -20.12 0.52
C GLN A 210 11.16 -19.62 1.94
N GLN A 211 12.18 -19.00 2.57
CA GLN A 211 12.06 -18.41 3.90
C GLN A 211 11.01 -17.30 3.95
N ALA A 212 10.91 -16.50 2.88
CA ALA A 212 9.90 -15.46 2.79
C ALA A 212 8.49 -16.04 2.70
N LEU A 213 8.28 -17.13 1.97
CA LEU A 213 6.98 -17.82 1.91
C LEU A 213 6.61 -18.46 3.25
N GLU A 214 7.54 -19.15 3.90
CA GLU A 214 7.34 -19.75 5.23
C GLU A 214 6.94 -18.70 6.27
N TYR A 215 7.51 -17.49 6.19
CA TYR A 215 7.15 -16.37 7.05
C TYR A 215 5.71 -15.86 6.81
N LEU A 216 5.22 -15.95 5.57
CA LEU A 216 3.91 -15.44 5.16
C LEU A 216 2.78 -16.45 5.36
N ASP A 217 3.07 -17.74 5.26
CA ASP A 217 2.10 -18.83 5.40
C ASP A 217 1.23 -18.76 6.66
N PRO A 218 1.77 -18.55 7.89
CA PRO A 218 0.95 -18.45 9.09
C PRO A 218 0.09 -17.16 9.14
N LYS A 219 0.41 -16.17 8.30
CA LYS A 219 -0.26 -14.86 8.27
C LYS A 219 -1.34 -14.79 7.21
N ALA A 220 -1.31 -15.70 6.23
CA ALA A 220 -2.31 -15.82 5.21
C ALA A 220 -3.61 -16.39 5.83
N LYS A 221 -4.70 -15.63 5.70
CA LYS A 221 -6.03 -16.13 6.04
C LYS A 221 -6.39 -17.23 5.05
N ARG A 222 -7.02 -18.30 5.56
CA ARG A 222 -7.49 -19.41 4.71
C ARG A 222 -8.45 -18.87 3.65
N THR A 223 -8.12 -19.12 2.40
CA THR A 223 -9.01 -18.86 1.26
C THR A 223 -9.79 -20.13 1.00
N TYR A 224 -11.13 -20.06 0.98
CA TYR A 224 -12.00 -21.22 0.76
C TYR A 224 -11.91 -21.81 -0.67
N ALA A 225 -11.21 -21.15 -1.61
CA ALA A 225 -11.31 -21.41 -3.04
C ALA A 225 -10.22 -22.32 -3.65
N SER A 226 -9.17 -22.67 -2.92
CA SER A 226 -8.07 -23.49 -3.47
C SER A 226 -7.70 -24.61 -2.51
N ALA A 227 -8.41 -25.74 -2.63
CA ALA A 227 -8.19 -26.94 -1.83
C ALA A 227 -6.83 -27.63 -2.09
N SER A 228 -6.12 -27.28 -3.18
CA SER A 228 -4.91 -27.98 -3.63
C SER A 228 -3.58 -27.32 -3.25
N GLU A 229 -3.54 -26.01 -2.98
CA GLU A 229 -2.32 -25.29 -2.59
C GLU A 229 -2.58 -24.49 -1.32
N LYS A 230 -1.93 -24.89 -0.23
CA LYS A 230 -1.98 -24.19 1.06
C LYS A 230 -0.81 -23.22 1.12
N GLY A 231 -1.05 -21.98 1.60
CA GLY A 231 0.01 -21.02 1.88
C GLY A 231 -0.23 -19.62 1.32
N ALA A 232 0.79 -18.76 1.42
CA ALA A 232 0.80 -17.39 0.97
C ALA A 232 1.01 -17.26 -0.55
N LEU A 233 1.59 -18.27 -1.21
CA LEU A 233 1.83 -18.27 -2.65
C LEU A 233 0.55 -18.06 -3.49
N PRO A 234 -0.57 -18.78 -3.28
CA PRO A 234 -1.81 -18.52 -4.00
C PRO A 234 -2.41 -17.14 -3.69
N VAL A 235 -2.19 -16.60 -2.48
CA VAL A 235 -2.59 -15.23 -2.15
C VAL A 235 -1.79 -14.22 -2.98
N LEU A 236 -0.47 -14.41 -3.12
CA LEU A 236 0.37 -13.55 -3.95
C LEU A 236 0.10 -13.72 -5.45
N ARG A 237 -0.27 -14.93 -5.89
CA ARG A 237 -0.58 -15.23 -7.31
C ARG A 237 -1.93 -14.67 -7.73
N ASP A 238 -2.97 -14.87 -6.93
CA ASP A 238 -4.34 -14.63 -7.40
C ASP A 238 -5.04 -13.44 -6.73
N MET A 239 -4.64 -13.05 -5.51
CA MET A 239 -5.31 -11.99 -4.75
C MET A 239 -4.51 -10.68 -4.77
N PHE A 240 -3.19 -10.77 -4.60
CA PHE A 240 -2.32 -9.61 -4.68
C PHE A 240 -2.23 -9.11 -6.12
N LEU A 241 -2.62 -7.85 -6.38
CA LEU A 241 -2.66 -7.24 -7.72
C LEU A 241 -3.29 -8.17 -8.77
N ALA A 242 -4.56 -8.52 -8.57
CA ALA A 242 -5.28 -9.51 -9.39
C ALA A 242 -5.35 -9.15 -10.89
N ASN A 243 -5.23 -7.87 -11.23
CA ASN A 243 -5.20 -7.36 -12.61
C ASN A 243 -3.90 -7.68 -13.35
N VAL A 244 -2.83 -8.09 -12.64
CA VAL A 244 -1.54 -8.45 -13.25
C VAL A 244 -1.41 -9.98 -13.19
N PRO A 245 -1.69 -10.72 -14.29
CA PRO A 245 -1.61 -12.18 -14.27
C PRO A 245 -0.16 -12.67 -14.17
N VAL A 246 0.05 -13.77 -13.46
CA VAL A 246 1.35 -14.46 -13.38
C VAL A 246 1.44 -15.46 -14.53
N ARG A 247 2.33 -15.23 -15.50
CA ARG A 247 2.56 -16.14 -16.63
C ARG A 247 3.76 -17.04 -16.33
N GLN A 248 3.63 -18.34 -16.57
CA GLN A 248 4.71 -19.33 -16.37
C GLN A 248 5.35 -19.30 -14.97
N GLY A 249 4.57 -18.95 -13.92
CA GLY A 249 5.09 -18.83 -12.56
C GLY A 249 6.02 -17.62 -12.32
N SER A 250 6.20 -16.73 -13.31
CA SER A 250 7.03 -15.53 -13.18
C SER A 250 6.24 -14.38 -12.55
N PHE A 251 6.68 -13.94 -11.38
CA PHE A 251 6.12 -12.78 -10.68
C PHE A 251 6.76 -11.46 -11.12
N ARG A 252 7.65 -11.46 -12.13
CA ARG A 252 8.43 -10.27 -12.53
C ARG A 252 7.56 -9.05 -12.82
N ALA A 253 6.47 -9.22 -13.57
CA ALA A 253 5.55 -8.13 -13.89
C ALA A 253 4.90 -7.53 -12.62
N LYS A 254 4.54 -8.36 -11.64
CA LYS A 254 4.02 -7.90 -10.35
C LYS A 254 5.10 -7.15 -9.56
N CYS A 255 6.33 -7.66 -9.52
CA CYS A 255 7.44 -6.98 -8.85
C CYS A 255 7.70 -5.59 -9.44
N ILE A 256 7.69 -5.46 -10.77
CA ILE A 256 7.84 -4.17 -11.45
C ILE A 256 6.68 -3.23 -11.10
N TYR A 257 5.45 -3.73 -11.11
CA TYR A 257 4.28 -2.94 -10.72
C TYR A 257 4.38 -2.45 -9.28
N VAL A 258 4.81 -3.30 -8.34
CA VAL A 258 5.07 -2.92 -6.95
C VAL A 258 6.18 -1.89 -6.85
N ALA A 259 7.26 -2.02 -7.61
CA ALA A 259 8.34 -1.03 -7.64
C ALA A 259 7.85 0.35 -8.10
N VAL A 260 6.97 0.39 -9.10
CA VAL A 260 6.30 1.64 -9.53
C VAL A 260 5.41 2.19 -8.41
N MET A 261 4.63 1.35 -7.72
CA MET A 261 3.84 1.80 -6.57
C MET A 261 4.72 2.37 -5.45
N LEU A 262 5.84 1.71 -5.13
CA LEU A 262 6.78 2.17 -4.12
C LEU A 262 7.41 3.50 -4.51
N ARG A 263 7.83 3.63 -5.78
CA ARG A 263 8.36 4.89 -6.30
C ARG A 263 7.38 6.04 -6.09
N ARG A 264 6.10 5.86 -6.44
CA ARG A 264 5.07 6.89 -6.25
C ARG A 264 4.82 7.23 -4.77
N VAL A 265 4.91 6.25 -3.87
CA VAL A 265 4.84 6.51 -2.42
C VAL A 265 6.03 7.33 -1.95
N ILE A 266 7.24 7.03 -2.44
CA ILE A 266 8.45 7.78 -2.06
C ILE A 266 8.43 9.19 -2.65
N ASP A 267 8.03 9.34 -3.93
CA ASP A 267 7.87 10.65 -4.55
C ASP A 267 6.91 11.52 -3.74
N ALA A 268 5.75 10.96 -3.34
CA ALA A 268 4.78 11.65 -2.49
C ALA A 268 5.30 11.97 -1.08
N PHE A 269 6.26 11.19 -0.58
CA PHE A 269 6.92 11.44 0.71
C PHE A 269 7.94 12.58 0.61
N LEU A 270 8.71 12.61 -0.47
CA LEU A 270 9.71 13.65 -0.72
C LEU A 270 9.06 14.97 -1.11
N ASN A 271 8.05 14.91 -1.98
CA ASN A 271 7.33 16.04 -2.55
C ASN A 271 5.83 15.86 -2.37
N LYS A 272 5.20 16.74 -1.59
CA LYS A 272 3.75 16.64 -1.34
C LYS A 272 2.91 16.91 -2.60
N ASP A 273 3.44 17.69 -3.54
CA ASP A 273 2.73 18.09 -4.77
C ASP A 273 2.56 16.95 -5.77
N THR A 274 3.28 15.83 -5.59
CA THR A 274 3.13 14.64 -6.44
C THR A 274 2.01 13.71 -5.97
N MET A 275 1.24 14.10 -4.94
CA MET A 275 0.08 13.34 -4.50
C MET A 275 -1.06 13.46 -5.51
N ASP A 276 -1.69 12.32 -5.83
CA ASP A 276 -2.83 12.30 -6.74
C ASP A 276 -4.03 13.04 -6.13
N ASP A 277 -4.63 13.94 -6.92
CA ASP A 277 -5.91 14.54 -6.57
C ASP A 277 -7.03 13.48 -6.71
N LYS A 278 -7.73 13.26 -5.59
CA LYS A 278 -8.86 12.34 -5.52
C LYS A 278 -10.06 12.86 -6.29
N ASP A 279 -10.20 14.17 -6.47
CA ASP A 279 -11.35 14.79 -7.13
C ASP A 279 -11.10 15.04 -8.63
N TYR A 280 -9.90 14.72 -9.12
CA TYR A 280 -9.58 14.75 -10.55
C TYR A 280 -10.47 13.78 -11.35
N VAL A 281 -11.18 14.31 -12.36
CA VAL A 281 -12.19 13.55 -13.13
C VAL A 281 -11.56 12.40 -13.93
N GLY A 282 -10.32 12.54 -14.40
CA GLY A 282 -9.62 11.47 -15.12
C GLY A 282 -9.34 10.22 -14.27
N ASN A 283 -9.40 10.35 -12.94
CA ASN A 283 -9.29 9.24 -11.99
C ASN A 283 -10.64 8.58 -11.69
N LYS A 284 -11.73 9.07 -12.29
CA LYS A 284 -13.08 8.51 -12.15
C LYS A 284 -13.44 7.66 -13.36
N ARG A 285 -14.29 6.68 -13.12
CA ARG A 285 -14.90 5.84 -14.15
C ARG A 285 -16.41 5.84 -13.92
N LEU A 286 -17.15 5.92 -15.01
CA LEU A 286 -18.61 5.89 -14.99
C LEU A 286 -19.05 4.45 -15.24
N GLU A 287 -19.81 3.89 -14.30
CA GLU A 287 -20.46 2.59 -14.50
C GLU A 287 -21.76 2.81 -15.26
N LEU A 288 -21.84 2.27 -16.48
CA LEU A 288 -22.99 2.44 -17.36
C LEU A 288 -24.09 1.41 -17.07
N SER A 289 -25.31 1.67 -17.54
CA SER A 289 -26.47 0.78 -17.36
C SER A 289 -26.21 -0.62 -17.91
N GLY A 290 -25.59 -0.75 -19.10
CA GLY A 290 -25.25 -2.03 -19.69
C GLY A 290 -24.30 -2.87 -18.82
N GLN A 291 -23.26 -2.24 -18.27
CA GLN A 291 -22.31 -2.90 -17.37
C GLN A 291 -23.01 -3.40 -16.09
N LEU A 292 -23.88 -2.57 -15.50
CA LEU A 292 -24.64 -2.96 -14.31
C LEU A 292 -25.59 -4.13 -14.62
N ILE A 293 -26.39 -4.03 -15.69
CA ILE A 293 -27.33 -5.10 -16.07
C ILE A 293 -26.60 -6.40 -16.39
N SER A 294 -25.45 -6.34 -17.06
CA SER A 294 -24.62 -7.52 -17.34
C SER A 294 -24.19 -8.22 -16.04
N LEU A 295 -23.72 -7.47 -15.04
CA LEU A 295 -23.32 -8.03 -13.75
C LEU A 295 -24.50 -8.67 -13.00
N LEU A 296 -25.69 -8.05 -13.04
CA LEU A 296 -26.89 -8.59 -12.42
C LEU A 296 -27.36 -9.87 -13.12
N PHE A 297 -27.40 -9.85 -14.45
CA PHE A 297 -27.81 -10.99 -15.25
C PHE A 297 -26.88 -12.18 -15.01
N GLU A 298 -25.57 -11.96 -14.97
CA GLU A 298 -24.59 -13.01 -14.70
C GLU A 298 -24.82 -13.67 -13.32
N ASP A 299 -25.09 -12.89 -12.27
CA ASP A 299 -25.37 -13.40 -10.92
C ASP A 299 -26.69 -14.21 -10.87
N LEU A 300 -27.74 -13.70 -11.50
CA LEU A 300 -29.03 -14.40 -11.60
C LEU A 300 -28.91 -15.69 -12.42
N PHE A 301 -28.14 -15.66 -13.51
CA PHE A 301 -27.90 -16.81 -14.37
C PHE A 301 -27.11 -17.90 -13.64
N LYS A 302 -26.04 -17.55 -12.93
CA LYS A 302 -25.26 -18.49 -12.10
C LYS A 302 -26.11 -19.08 -10.97
N THR A 303 -26.91 -18.24 -10.31
CA THR A 303 -27.84 -18.70 -9.26
C THR A 303 -28.90 -19.65 -9.81
N MET A 304 -29.42 -19.38 -11.02
CA MET A 304 -30.34 -20.28 -11.71
C MET A 304 -29.67 -21.64 -11.97
N ILE A 305 -28.45 -21.65 -12.51
CA ILE A 305 -27.69 -22.89 -12.75
C ILE A 305 -27.50 -23.67 -11.45
N ASP A 306 -27.10 -23.01 -10.35
CA ASP A 306 -26.91 -23.66 -9.05
C ASP A 306 -28.21 -24.25 -8.49
N ASN A 307 -29.33 -23.55 -8.68
CA ASN A 307 -30.65 -24.03 -8.26
C ASN A 307 -31.10 -25.23 -9.09
N VAL A 308 -30.85 -25.21 -10.40
CA VAL A 308 -31.14 -26.33 -11.31
C VAL A 308 -30.31 -27.54 -10.89
N LYS A 309 -29.00 -27.35 -10.65
CA LYS A 309 -28.10 -28.41 -10.19
C LYS A 309 -28.59 -29.05 -8.89
N LYS A 310 -28.94 -28.25 -7.87
CA LYS A 310 -29.47 -28.77 -6.60
C LYS A 310 -30.74 -29.60 -6.80
N LYS A 311 -31.69 -29.12 -7.61
CA LYS A 311 -32.92 -29.86 -7.93
C LYS A 311 -32.62 -31.17 -8.66
N MET A 312 -31.66 -31.18 -9.57
CA MET A 312 -31.21 -32.39 -10.26
C MET A 312 -30.62 -33.40 -9.28
N ASP A 313 -29.72 -32.96 -8.40
CA ASP A 313 -29.09 -33.81 -7.38
C ASP A 313 -30.13 -34.41 -6.42
N GLU A 314 -31.14 -33.62 -6.01
CA GLU A 314 -32.27 -34.08 -5.18
C GLU A 314 -33.13 -35.15 -5.86
N ILE A 315 -33.35 -35.04 -7.18
CA ILE A 315 -34.13 -36.01 -7.95
C ILE A 315 -33.31 -37.29 -8.17
N MET A 316 -32.03 -37.16 -8.52
CA MET A 316 -31.12 -38.29 -8.70
C MET A 316 -30.84 -39.05 -7.40
N GLY A 317 -30.98 -38.39 -6.24
CA GLY A 317 -30.91 -39.03 -4.93
C GLY A 317 -32.10 -39.94 -4.60
N LYS A 318 -33.21 -39.88 -5.35
CA LYS A 318 -34.39 -40.72 -5.12
C LYS A 318 -34.20 -42.13 -5.71
N PRO A 319 -34.73 -43.19 -5.07
CA PRO A 319 -34.50 -44.58 -5.47
C PRO A 319 -35.16 -44.99 -6.79
N SER A 320 -36.01 -44.15 -7.41
CA SER A 320 -36.65 -44.44 -8.70
C SER A 320 -35.67 -44.26 -9.87
N ARG A 321 -34.83 -45.27 -10.10
CA ARG A 321 -33.76 -45.25 -11.13
C ARG A 321 -34.22 -45.52 -12.57
N SER A 322 -35.48 -45.89 -12.78
CA SER A 322 -35.99 -46.41 -14.06
C SER A 322 -36.72 -45.39 -14.94
N SER A 323 -36.99 -44.18 -14.45
CA SER A 323 -37.57 -43.11 -15.28
C SER A 323 -36.47 -42.30 -15.98
N ARG A 324 -36.66 -42.00 -17.27
CA ARG A 324 -35.80 -41.05 -17.99
C ARG A 324 -35.92 -39.68 -17.34
N PHE A 325 -34.79 -39.09 -16.96
CA PHE A 325 -34.75 -37.75 -16.39
C PHE A 325 -34.73 -36.70 -17.53
N ASP A 326 -35.70 -35.80 -17.53
CA ASP A 326 -35.74 -34.66 -18.45
C ASP A 326 -35.32 -33.36 -17.72
N PRO A 327 -34.22 -32.71 -18.11
CA PRO A 327 -33.77 -31.45 -17.50
C PRO A 327 -34.57 -30.22 -17.95
N ALA A 328 -35.28 -30.26 -19.09
CA ALA A 328 -35.89 -29.09 -19.70
C ALA A 328 -36.90 -28.33 -18.81
N PRO A 329 -37.79 -29.00 -18.05
CA PRO A 329 -38.76 -28.32 -17.19
C PRO A 329 -38.11 -27.50 -16.06
N TYR A 330 -36.88 -27.82 -15.67
CA TYR A 330 -36.20 -27.16 -14.57
C TYR A 330 -35.44 -25.90 -15.01
N LEU A 331 -35.15 -25.78 -16.31
CA LEU A 331 -34.46 -24.62 -16.90
C LEU A 331 -35.39 -23.42 -17.13
N CYS A 332 -36.65 -23.67 -17.45
CA CYS A 332 -37.67 -22.64 -17.73
C CYS A 332 -38.29 -22.06 -16.44
N GLY A 333 -37.45 -21.54 -15.53
CA GLY A 333 -37.92 -20.85 -14.34
C GLY A 333 -37.92 -19.33 -14.51
N ASP A 334 -38.91 -18.64 -13.96
CA ASP A 334 -39.00 -17.16 -13.94
C ASP A 334 -38.00 -16.48 -12.99
N SER A 335 -36.95 -17.19 -12.54
CA SER A 335 -35.99 -16.69 -11.56
C SER A 335 -35.22 -15.47 -12.07
N ILE A 336 -34.89 -15.46 -13.36
CA ILE A 336 -34.17 -14.33 -13.98
C ILE A 336 -35.12 -13.14 -14.12
N THR A 337 -36.31 -13.35 -14.69
CA THR A 337 -37.33 -12.31 -14.89
C THR A 337 -37.69 -11.64 -13.58
N ASN A 338 -38.07 -12.42 -12.55
CA ASN A 338 -38.43 -11.90 -11.23
C ASN A 338 -37.25 -11.18 -10.55
N GLY A 339 -36.02 -11.67 -10.75
CA GLY A 339 -34.81 -11.04 -10.21
C GLY A 339 -34.57 -9.66 -10.83
N LEU A 340 -34.63 -9.57 -12.15
CA LEU A 340 -34.47 -8.32 -12.90
C LEU A 340 -35.57 -7.31 -12.55
N GLU A 341 -36.84 -7.72 -12.61
CA GLU A 341 -37.98 -6.84 -12.28
C GLU A 341 -37.89 -6.31 -10.86
N ARG A 342 -37.59 -7.17 -9.88
CA ARG A 342 -37.43 -6.76 -8.48
C ARG A 342 -36.31 -5.74 -8.31
N THR A 343 -35.13 -5.98 -8.88
CA THR A 343 -33.99 -5.07 -8.74
C THR A 343 -34.23 -3.74 -9.44
N LEU A 344 -34.83 -3.74 -10.63
CA LEU A 344 -35.13 -2.51 -11.38
C LEU A 344 -36.27 -1.70 -10.77
N SER A 345 -37.32 -2.34 -10.27
CA SER A 345 -38.47 -1.67 -9.64
C SER A 345 -38.14 -1.09 -8.27
N THR A 346 -37.39 -1.82 -7.43
CA THR A 346 -37.03 -1.37 -6.08
C THR A 346 -35.79 -0.48 -6.04
N GLY A 347 -34.94 -0.54 -7.08
CA GLY A 347 -33.66 0.17 -7.14
C GLY A 347 -32.61 -0.35 -6.16
N ASN A 348 -32.87 -1.49 -5.52
CA ASN A 348 -31.93 -2.17 -4.62
C ASN A 348 -31.12 -3.19 -5.41
N PHE A 349 -29.84 -2.88 -5.59
CA PHE A 349 -28.91 -3.64 -6.39
C PHE A 349 -27.95 -4.40 -5.47
N ASN A 350 -28.33 -5.63 -5.12
CA ASN A 350 -27.58 -6.48 -4.20
C ASN A 350 -27.01 -7.69 -4.95
N VAL A 351 -25.69 -7.69 -5.15
CA VAL A 351 -24.95 -8.80 -5.76
C VAL A 351 -24.04 -9.41 -4.71
N LYS A 352 -24.44 -10.58 -4.20
CA LYS A 352 -23.74 -11.25 -3.09
C LYS A 352 -22.32 -11.66 -3.47
N ARG A 353 -22.12 -12.14 -4.70
CA ARG A 353 -20.81 -12.58 -5.21
C ARG A 353 -19.73 -11.50 -5.07
N PHE A 354 -20.07 -10.26 -5.41
CA PHE A 354 -19.14 -9.13 -5.35
C PHE A 354 -19.25 -8.30 -4.06
N ARG A 355 -20.07 -8.74 -3.08
CA ARG A 355 -20.39 -8.00 -1.85
C ARG A 355 -20.80 -6.55 -2.15
N MET A 356 -21.60 -6.39 -3.19
CA MET A 356 -22.07 -5.09 -3.65
C MET A 356 -23.51 -4.92 -3.18
N ASP A 357 -23.73 -4.02 -2.22
CA ASP A 357 -25.06 -3.65 -1.75
C ASP A 357 -25.26 -2.16 -2.02
N ARG A 358 -25.96 -1.84 -3.11
CA ARG A 358 -26.21 -0.48 -3.55
C ARG A 358 -27.71 -0.21 -3.54
N LYS A 359 -28.10 0.97 -3.04
CA LYS A 359 -29.49 1.40 -2.95
C LYS A 359 -29.72 2.64 -3.81
N GLY A 360 -30.91 2.76 -4.40
CA GLY A 360 -31.30 3.91 -5.22
C GLY A 360 -30.58 3.97 -6.55
N MET A 361 -30.20 2.82 -7.12
CA MET A 361 -29.55 2.74 -8.43
C MET A 361 -30.51 3.08 -9.57
N THR A 362 -31.79 2.71 -9.44
CA THR A 362 -32.85 3.11 -10.35
C THR A 362 -33.77 4.13 -9.67
N GLN A 363 -34.34 5.02 -10.47
CA GLN A 363 -35.26 6.06 -10.03
C GLN A 363 -36.38 6.19 -11.06
N VAL A 364 -37.58 6.55 -10.61
CA VAL A 364 -38.69 6.83 -11.53
C VAL A 364 -38.35 8.08 -12.34
N LEU A 365 -38.49 7.98 -13.66
CA LEU A 365 -38.19 9.09 -14.57
C LEU A 365 -39.15 10.26 -14.30
N ALA A 366 -38.61 11.36 -13.77
CA ALA A 366 -39.34 12.62 -13.62
C ALA A 366 -39.76 13.20 -14.98
N ARG A 367 -41.07 13.33 -15.21
CA ARG A 367 -41.68 13.88 -16.44
C ARG A 367 -42.36 15.23 -16.21
N LEU A 368 -41.63 16.16 -15.61
CA LEU A 368 -42.14 17.52 -15.34
C LEU A 368 -42.09 18.41 -16.59
N SER A 369 -41.04 18.27 -17.39
CA SER A 369 -40.86 18.96 -18.67
C SER A 369 -39.94 18.13 -19.57
N PHE A 370 -39.90 18.46 -20.87
CA PHE A 370 -39.00 17.81 -21.83
C PHE A 370 -37.54 17.91 -21.38
N ILE A 371 -37.09 19.10 -20.96
CA ILE A 371 -35.72 19.31 -20.51
C ILE A 371 -35.43 18.60 -19.18
N ALA A 372 -36.41 18.53 -18.26
CA ALA A 372 -36.24 17.80 -17.00
C ALA A 372 -36.08 16.29 -17.24
N ALA A 373 -36.80 15.72 -18.21
CA ALA A 373 -36.63 14.33 -18.60
C ALA A 373 -35.23 14.07 -19.20
N MET A 374 -34.76 14.94 -20.09
CA MET A 374 -33.40 14.83 -20.67
C MET A 374 -32.30 14.99 -19.62
N GLY A 375 -32.39 15.99 -18.76
CA GLY A 375 -31.43 16.20 -17.67
C GLY A 375 -31.45 15.09 -16.61
N HIS A 376 -32.51 14.28 -16.55
CA HIS A 376 -32.53 13.08 -15.72
C HIS A 376 -31.76 11.93 -16.39
N MET A 377 -31.81 11.82 -17.71
CA MET A 377 -31.12 10.76 -18.47
C MET A 377 -29.59 10.95 -18.53
N THR A 378 -29.11 12.21 -18.54
CA THR A 378 -27.67 12.53 -18.61
C THR A 378 -27.02 12.70 -17.23
N ARG A 379 -27.77 12.42 -16.16
CA ARG A 379 -27.35 12.62 -14.77
C ARG A 379 -26.36 11.57 -14.32
N ILE A 380 -25.29 12.04 -13.69
CA ILE A 380 -24.29 11.23 -12.98
C ILE A 380 -24.52 11.38 -11.47
N SER A 381 -24.75 10.26 -10.81
CA SER A 381 -24.88 10.18 -9.36
C SER A 381 -23.64 9.52 -8.74
N PRO A 382 -23.06 10.12 -7.70
CA PRO A 382 -21.95 9.49 -7.00
C PRO A 382 -22.45 8.51 -5.92
N GLN A 383 -21.62 7.53 -5.58
CA GLN A 383 -21.94 6.43 -4.66
C GLN A 383 -21.68 6.75 -3.17
N PHE A 384 -21.37 7.99 -2.80
CA PHE A 384 -21.07 8.34 -1.40
C PHE A 384 -22.30 8.95 -0.70
N GLU A 385 -22.32 8.86 0.63
CA GLU A 385 -23.38 9.44 1.46
C GLU A 385 -23.41 10.97 1.36
N LYS A 386 -24.55 11.51 0.93
CA LYS A 386 -24.76 12.93 0.64
C LYS A 386 -24.69 13.82 1.89
N SER A 387 -24.80 13.24 3.09
CA SER A 387 -24.94 13.98 4.35
C SER A 387 -23.67 14.68 4.81
N ARG A 388 -22.49 14.25 4.36
CA ARG A 388 -21.22 14.84 4.80
C ARG A 388 -20.94 16.15 4.04
N LYS A 389 -20.85 17.26 4.78
CA LYS A 389 -20.44 18.58 4.27
C LYS A 389 -18.91 18.64 4.06
N VAL A 390 -18.40 17.90 3.08
CA VAL A 390 -17.00 17.99 2.64
C VAL A 390 -16.94 18.84 1.36
N SER A 391 -16.13 19.90 1.37
CA SER A 391 -16.04 20.85 0.25
C SER A 391 -15.34 20.27 -0.99
N GLY A 392 -14.34 19.40 -0.81
CA GLY A 392 -13.53 18.83 -1.90
C GLY A 392 -14.35 18.30 -3.10
N PRO A 393 -15.16 17.24 -2.93
CA PRO A 393 -15.92 16.65 -4.04
C PRO A 393 -17.07 17.54 -4.55
N ARG A 394 -17.46 18.57 -3.78
CA ARG A 394 -18.52 19.52 -4.15
C ARG A 394 -17.99 20.69 -4.97
N ALA A 395 -16.68 20.96 -4.90
CA ALA A 395 -16.06 22.05 -5.62
C ALA A 395 -16.08 21.79 -7.14
N LEU A 396 -16.20 22.87 -7.90
CA LEU A 396 -16.04 22.86 -9.34
C LEU A 396 -14.57 22.58 -9.67
N GLN A 397 -14.30 21.44 -10.31
CA GLN A 397 -12.94 21.03 -10.66
C GLN A 397 -12.61 21.46 -12.10
N PRO A 398 -11.45 22.08 -12.37
CA PRO A 398 -11.05 22.44 -13.75
C PRO A 398 -10.98 21.23 -14.68
N SER A 399 -10.64 20.05 -14.15
CA SER A 399 -10.56 18.79 -14.90
C SER A 399 -11.87 18.31 -15.52
N GLN A 400 -13.02 18.88 -15.12
CA GLN A 400 -14.32 18.50 -15.67
C GLN A 400 -14.72 19.31 -16.91
N TRP A 401 -13.91 20.30 -17.31
CA TRP A 401 -14.17 21.13 -18.48
C TRP A 401 -14.37 20.28 -19.74
N GLY A 402 -15.42 20.59 -20.50
CA GLY A 402 -15.81 19.85 -21.71
C GLY A 402 -16.51 18.51 -21.46
N MET A 403 -16.40 17.93 -20.26
CA MET A 403 -16.99 16.61 -19.95
C MET A 403 -18.25 16.71 -19.08
N LEU A 404 -18.27 17.63 -18.10
CA LEU A 404 -19.42 17.84 -17.23
C LEU A 404 -19.93 19.27 -17.36
N CYS A 405 -21.25 19.43 -17.28
CA CYS A 405 -21.84 20.75 -17.25
C CYS A 405 -21.44 21.48 -15.95
N PRO A 406 -20.87 22.70 -16.03
CA PRO A 406 -20.42 23.42 -14.84
C PRO A 406 -21.58 24.02 -14.01
N CYS A 407 -22.77 24.14 -14.61
CA CYS A 407 -23.92 24.80 -14.00
C CYS A 407 -25.05 23.83 -13.59
N ASP A 408 -25.15 22.69 -14.25
CA ASP A 408 -26.27 21.75 -14.06
C ASP A 408 -26.00 20.80 -12.89
N THR A 409 -26.27 21.31 -11.68
CA THR A 409 -26.26 20.59 -10.40
C THR A 409 -27.51 20.98 -9.63
N PRO A 410 -28.17 20.05 -8.91
CA PRO A 410 -29.26 20.41 -8.01
C PRO A 410 -28.74 21.27 -6.85
N GLU A 411 -29.62 22.11 -6.30
CA GLU A 411 -29.35 22.84 -5.07
C GLU A 411 -29.54 21.95 -3.82
N GLY A 412 -29.11 22.44 -2.65
CA GLY A 412 -29.27 21.73 -1.37
C GLY A 412 -28.19 20.68 -1.11
N GLU A 413 -28.57 19.57 -0.47
CA GLU A 413 -27.62 18.55 0.02
C GLU A 413 -26.83 17.87 -1.11
N ALA A 414 -27.41 17.78 -2.31
CA ALA A 414 -26.78 17.15 -3.48
C ALA A 414 -25.93 18.11 -4.32
N CYS A 415 -25.81 19.39 -3.91
CA CYS A 415 -25.07 20.40 -4.66
C CYS A 415 -23.58 20.06 -4.82
N GLY A 416 -23.11 20.11 -6.07
CA GLY A 416 -21.75 19.78 -6.49
C GLY A 416 -21.46 18.29 -6.59
N LEU A 417 -22.42 17.43 -6.22
CA LEU A 417 -22.25 15.99 -6.14
C LEU A 417 -22.92 15.27 -7.30
N VAL A 418 -24.18 15.60 -7.51
CA VAL A 418 -24.92 15.18 -8.70
C VAL A 418 -24.56 16.14 -9.81
N LYS A 419 -24.06 15.61 -10.92
CA LYS A 419 -23.57 16.39 -12.06
C LYS A 419 -24.17 15.83 -13.33
N ASN A 420 -24.26 16.65 -14.37
CA ASN A 420 -24.76 16.23 -15.67
C ASN A 420 -23.65 16.24 -16.72
N LEU A 421 -23.72 15.32 -17.68
CA LEU A 421 -22.83 15.27 -18.83
C LEU A 421 -23.01 16.49 -19.75
N ALA A 422 -21.93 16.94 -20.39
CA ALA A 422 -22.00 17.95 -21.44
C ALA A 422 -22.48 17.37 -22.78
N LEU A 423 -22.88 18.22 -23.73
CA LEU A 423 -23.53 17.77 -24.98
C LEU A 423 -22.63 16.91 -25.89
N MET A 424 -21.35 17.24 -26.00
CA MET A 424 -20.40 16.54 -26.89
C MET A 424 -19.66 15.39 -26.22
N THR A 425 -20.07 14.98 -25.01
CA THR A 425 -19.37 13.91 -24.31
C THR A 425 -19.65 12.55 -24.90
N HIS A 426 -18.60 11.73 -24.96
CA HIS A 426 -18.70 10.31 -25.25
C HIS A 426 -18.06 9.52 -24.10
N VAL A 427 -18.77 8.53 -23.57
CA VAL A 427 -18.23 7.59 -22.58
C VAL A 427 -17.71 6.37 -23.32
N THR A 428 -16.40 6.12 -23.21
CA THR A 428 -15.75 4.98 -23.85
C THR A 428 -16.26 3.66 -23.25
N THR A 429 -16.52 2.69 -24.11
CA THR A 429 -16.74 1.29 -23.72
C THR A 429 -15.41 0.57 -23.56
N ASP A 430 -15.41 -0.56 -22.86
CA ASP A 430 -14.22 -1.38 -22.69
C ASP A 430 -13.88 -2.10 -24.01
N GLU A 431 -12.60 -2.18 -24.36
CA GLU A 431 -12.08 -2.82 -25.58
C GLU A 431 -10.96 -3.80 -25.22
N GLU A 432 -10.76 -4.82 -26.04
CA GLU A 432 -9.74 -5.83 -25.76
C GLU A 432 -8.33 -5.23 -25.77
N GLU A 433 -7.57 -5.43 -24.69
CA GLU A 433 -6.20 -4.92 -24.55
C GLU A 433 -5.18 -5.66 -25.43
N GLY A 434 -5.50 -6.87 -25.90
CA GLY A 434 -4.58 -7.78 -26.59
C GLY A 434 -3.87 -7.16 -27.80
N PRO A 435 -4.60 -6.59 -28.77
CA PRO A 435 -4.02 -5.92 -29.93
C PRO A 435 -3.07 -4.77 -29.56
N LEU A 436 -3.44 -3.96 -28.57
CA LEU A 436 -2.60 -2.84 -28.09
C LEU A 436 -1.31 -3.34 -27.44
N ILE A 437 -1.38 -4.41 -26.65
CA ILE A 437 -0.19 -5.03 -26.05
C ILE A 437 0.74 -5.60 -27.12
N SER A 438 0.21 -6.18 -28.20
CA SER A 438 1.05 -6.68 -29.29
C SER A 438 1.76 -5.57 -30.07
N LEU A 439 1.17 -4.37 -30.12
CA LEU A 439 1.74 -3.21 -30.79
C LEU A 439 2.86 -2.54 -29.96
N ALA A 440 2.80 -2.68 -28.64
CA ALA A 440 3.80 -2.13 -27.71
C ALA A 440 4.99 -3.07 -27.46
N LYS A 441 4.94 -4.31 -27.95
CA LYS A 441 6.03 -5.29 -27.89
C LYS A 441 6.85 -5.25 -29.15
#